data_AF-A0A819D2A0-F1
#
_entry.id   AF-A0A819D2A0-F1
#
_cell.length_a   1.000
_cell.length_b   1.000
_cell.length_c   1.000
_cell.angle_alpha   90.00
_cell.angle_beta   90.00
_cell.angle_gamma   90.00
#
_symmetry.space_group_name_H-M   'P 1'
#
loop_
_entity.id
_entity.type
_entity.pdbx_description
1 polymer ?
#
loop_
_entity_poly.entity_id
_entity_poly.type
_entity_poly.pdbx_seq_one_letter_code
_entity_poly.pdbx_strand_id
1 'polypeptide(L)'
;MSYKYDHTLNISDILVVVSIFAQSLKVFSFIGPYFQSLSEARGAAASVFRLIDEENDASVNEIDIWKENTEVIYNINGDIEFDNINFSYPSRKDVPVLRNLSFIARAGQTTALVGSSGCGKSTCISLFLRYYEPSSGRIIINGRPITDYNVQQLRQNIGVVSQEPILFGMSIYENIRFGKVNATQAEITQAAQEANAHNFIMELPNKYETLVGESGVQLSCGEKQRIALARALVRQPTFLLLDEATSALDNVSEKIVQEALDRAYKDRTTIVIAHRLTTIQNAHHIYVLDNGSVIEQGTHETLMAKEGSKYQSMVKRQQMERINDDQDDMMSTQKATEEDEKSIFERSPLLSDSQTDDVNKQTTRPLRQRFVFLRLLSMNSPEWITILIGCIMCVLNGVAQTLFAFLLTKMVEAFKYCSTSERRRHVLISSLFFLLLGALVWVLRFFQYIAFAIAGSKLTQCIRSKAFACLLRQEVAFFDQPENSSGAICTRLSSDASAVQDMAGTRLGVICEALALSFFGILFGCLI
;
A
#
# COMPACT_ATOMS: atom_id res chain seq x y z
N MET A 1 -7.15 73.28 5.59
CA MET A 1 -5.76 73.80 5.65
C MET A 1 -4.81 72.63 5.41
N SER A 2 -4.13 72.61 4.26
CA SER A 2 -3.14 71.57 3.90
C SER A 2 -1.83 71.84 4.64
N TYR A 3 -1.51 71.01 5.63
CA TYR A 3 -0.20 71.05 6.30
C TYR A 3 0.86 70.43 5.38
N LYS A 4 1.51 71.28 4.57
CA LYS A 4 2.56 70.89 3.62
C LYS A 4 3.95 71.00 4.27
N TYR A 5 4.81 70.01 4.06
CA TYR A 5 6.20 70.06 4.55
C TYR A 5 7.08 70.94 3.64
N ASP A 6 6.82 70.91 2.33
CA ASP A 6 7.61 71.62 1.30
C ASP A 6 6.76 72.11 0.11
N HIS A 7 5.54 72.58 0.39
CA HIS A 7 4.52 73.01 -0.58
C HIS A 7 4.00 71.96 -1.62
N THR A 8 4.60 70.78 -1.71
CA THR A 8 4.30 69.75 -2.74
C THR A 8 3.49 68.55 -2.24
N LEU A 9 3.63 68.10 -0.99
CA LEU A 9 2.97 66.88 -0.47
C LEU A 9 2.21 67.14 0.84
N ASN A 10 0.99 66.59 0.95
CA ASN A 10 0.23 66.58 2.20
C ASN A 10 0.60 65.38 3.07
N ILE A 11 0.49 65.52 4.39
CA ILE A 11 0.72 64.40 5.32
C ILE A 11 -0.23 63.21 5.09
N SER A 12 -1.46 63.47 4.65
CA SER A 12 -2.43 62.44 4.27
C SER A 12 -1.86 61.54 3.18
N ASP A 13 -1.21 62.14 2.19
CA ASP A 13 -0.70 61.44 1.01
C ASP A 13 0.51 60.58 1.42
N ILE A 14 1.36 61.10 2.30
CA ILE A 14 2.50 60.35 2.87
C ILE A 14 2.00 59.13 3.67
N LEU A 15 1.02 59.30 4.55
CA LEU A 15 0.47 58.20 5.36
C LEU A 15 -0.22 57.15 4.49
N VAL A 16 -0.94 57.57 3.45
CA VAL A 16 -1.57 56.66 2.48
C VAL A 16 -0.51 55.84 1.74
N VAL A 17 0.53 56.48 1.19
CA VAL A 17 1.60 55.78 0.48
C VAL A 17 2.33 54.79 1.38
N VAL A 18 2.70 55.20 2.60
CA VAL A 18 3.37 54.32 3.57
C VAL A 18 2.47 53.15 3.97
N SER A 19 1.17 53.39 4.17
CA SER A 19 0.21 52.34 4.54
C SER A 19 -0.01 51.34 3.40
N ILE A 20 -0.16 51.81 2.16
CA ILE A 20 -0.27 50.95 0.98
C ILE A 20 0.99 50.08 0.86
N PHE A 21 2.17 50.69 0.96
CA PHE A 21 3.43 49.97 0.87
C PHE A 21 3.58 48.89 1.96
N ALA A 22 3.26 49.24 3.21
CA ALA A 22 3.30 48.29 4.32
C ALA A 22 2.30 47.13 4.15
N GLN A 23 1.09 47.39 3.64
CA GLN A 23 0.10 46.35 3.38
C GLN A 23 0.52 45.45 2.21
N SER A 24 1.08 46.01 1.13
CA SER A 24 1.60 45.23 0.00
C SER A 24 2.71 44.26 0.42
N LEU A 25 3.65 44.70 1.28
CA LEU A 25 4.69 43.82 1.82
C LEU A 25 4.13 42.67 2.66
N LYS A 26 3.06 42.89 3.43
CA LYS A 26 2.39 41.84 4.20
C LYS A 26 1.73 40.81 3.30
N VAL A 27 0.97 41.25 2.28
CA VAL A 27 0.32 40.34 1.31
C VAL A 27 1.36 39.47 0.62
N PHE A 28 2.51 40.05 0.22
CA PHE A 28 3.60 39.30 -0.38
C PHE A 28 4.11 38.14 0.50
N SER A 29 4.23 38.36 1.81
CA SER A 29 4.62 37.31 2.77
C SER A 29 3.62 36.16 2.86
N PHE A 30 2.34 36.37 2.58
CA PHE A 30 1.31 35.33 2.60
C PHE A 30 1.29 34.47 1.33
N ILE A 31 1.95 34.88 0.24
CA ILE A 31 1.95 34.13 -1.03
C ILE A 31 2.85 32.88 -0.96
N GLY A 32 3.88 32.89 -0.11
CA GLY A 32 4.88 31.80 -0.01
C GLY A 32 4.29 30.38 0.10
N PRO A 33 3.40 30.09 1.07
CA PRO A 33 2.77 28.78 1.22
C PRO A 33 2.01 28.31 -0.03
N TYR A 34 1.39 29.22 -0.79
CA TYR A 34 0.68 28.87 -2.02
C TYR A 34 1.64 28.43 -3.13
N PHE A 35 2.81 29.06 -3.25
CA PHE A 35 3.85 28.61 -4.18
C PHE A 35 4.38 27.22 -3.82
N GLN A 36 4.53 26.94 -2.53
CA GLN A 36 4.96 25.62 -2.06
C GLN A 36 3.94 24.54 -2.44
N SER A 37 2.65 24.74 -2.12
CA SER A 37 1.59 23.79 -2.48
C SER A 37 1.47 23.57 -3.99
N LEU A 38 1.67 24.63 -4.80
CA LEU A 38 1.69 24.50 -6.26
C LEU A 38 2.88 23.67 -6.74
N SER A 39 4.05 23.82 -6.13
CA SER A 39 5.24 23.03 -6.46
C SER A 39 5.05 21.55 -6.11
N GLU A 40 4.51 21.25 -4.92
CA GLU A 40 4.21 19.88 -4.48
C GLU A 40 3.19 19.21 -5.42
N ALA A 41 2.12 19.93 -5.79
CA ALA A 41 1.12 19.43 -6.73
C ALA A 41 1.69 19.13 -8.11
N ARG A 42 2.62 19.97 -8.62
CA ARG A 42 3.31 19.71 -9.90
C ARG A 42 4.17 18.45 -9.84
N GLY A 43 4.89 18.24 -8.74
CA GLY A 43 5.70 17.03 -8.54
C GLY A 43 4.83 15.76 -8.51
N ALA A 44 3.72 15.80 -7.77
CA ALA A 44 2.77 14.69 -7.74
C ALA A 44 2.13 14.42 -9.11
N ALA A 45 1.73 15.48 -9.82
CA ALA A 45 1.14 15.37 -11.15
C ALA A 45 2.12 14.76 -12.17
N ALA A 46 3.40 15.09 -12.11
CA ALA A 46 4.41 14.53 -13.02
C ALA A 46 4.50 12.99 -12.91
N SER A 47 4.43 12.45 -11.68
CA SER A 47 4.43 10.99 -11.46
C SER A 47 3.16 10.32 -12.01
N VAL A 48 2.01 10.97 -11.89
CA VAL A 48 0.74 10.47 -12.42
C VAL A 48 0.74 10.51 -13.95
N PHE A 49 1.15 11.63 -14.55
CA PHE A 49 1.20 11.77 -16.00
C PHE A 49 2.19 10.82 -16.65
N ARG A 50 3.32 10.54 -15.99
CA ARG A 50 4.27 9.52 -16.48
C ARG A 50 3.59 8.16 -16.71
N LEU A 51 2.71 7.72 -15.81
CA LEU A 51 1.99 6.45 -15.97
C LEU A 51 0.96 6.49 -17.10
N ILE A 52 0.25 7.61 -17.25
CA ILE A 52 -0.75 7.80 -18.32
C ILE A 52 -0.08 7.86 -19.70
N ASP A 53 1.07 8.53 -19.78
CA ASP A 53 1.81 8.69 -21.04
C ASP A 53 2.55 7.39 -21.42
N GLU A 54 3.04 6.61 -20.45
CA GLU A 54 3.68 5.29 -20.68
C GLU A 54 2.72 4.26 -21.33
N GLU A 55 1.40 4.35 -21.12
CA GLU A 55 0.41 3.48 -21.78
C GLU A 55 0.42 3.62 -23.31
N ASN A 56 0.70 4.81 -23.82
CA ASN A 56 0.66 5.14 -25.25
C ASN A 56 1.99 4.88 -25.99
N ASP A 57 3.03 4.47 -25.27
CA ASP A 57 4.35 4.23 -25.86
C ASP A 57 4.47 2.76 -26.34
N ALA A 58 4.30 2.58 -27.65
CA ALA A 58 4.47 1.28 -28.32
C ALA A 58 5.91 0.72 -28.19
N SER A 59 6.90 1.51 -27.77
CA SER A 59 8.25 1.03 -27.47
C SER A 59 8.39 0.39 -26.08
N VAL A 60 7.42 0.61 -25.19
CA VAL A 60 7.40 0.10 -23.81
C VAL A 60 6.42 -1.08 -23.67
N ASN A 61 5.26 -1.00 -24.34
CA ASN A 61 4.22 -2.04 -24.29
C ASN A 61 4.21 -2.88 -25.59
N GLU A 62 5.05 -3.92 -25.65
CA GLU A 62 5.04 -4.89 -26.77
C GLU A 62 3.70 -5.66 -26.87
N ILE A 63 2.95 -5.75 -25.78
CA ILE A 63 1.67 -6.47 -25.68
C ILE A 63 0.55 -5.49 -25.36
N ASP A 64 -0.20 -5.08 -26.38
CA ASP A 64 -1.40 -4.27 -26.23
C ASP A 64 -2.64 -5.17 -26.02
N ILE A 65 -3.25 -5.07 -24.84
CA ILE A 65 -4.44 -5.83 -24.44
C ILE A 65 -5.71 -5.23 -25.06
N TRP A 66 -5.71 -3.93 -25.37
CA TRP A 66 -6.86 -3.18 -25.89
C TRP A 66 -6.87 -3.07 -27.41
N LYS A 67 -5.82 -3.54 -28.08
CA LYS A 67 -5.72 -3.55 -29.54
C LYS A 67 -6.93 -4.24 -30.19
N GLU A 68 -7.78 -3.44 -30.84
CA GLU A 68 -8.84 -3.96 -31.70
C GLU A 68 -8.19 -4.55 -32.97
N ASN A 69 -8.01 -5.88 -33.00
CA ASN A 69 -7.69 -6.57 -34.25
C ASN A 69 -8.97 -6.67 -35.08
N THR A 70 -8.89 -6.27 -36.35
CA THR A 70 -10.01 -6.27 -37.30
C THR A 70 -10.46 -7.69 -37.72
N GLU A 71 -9.65 -8.71 -37.47
CA GLU A 71 -10.02 -10.12 -37.71
C GLU A 71 -10.46 -10.78 -36.40
N VAL A 72 -11.76 -10.98 -36.23
CA VAL A 72 -12.32 -11.81 -35.16
C VAL A 72 -12.09 -13.28 -35.52
N ILE A 73 -11.21 -13.96 -34.79
CA ILE A 73 -10.95 -15.38 -35.00
C ILE A 73 -11.88 -16.19 -34.09
N TYR A 74 -12.93 -16.76 -34.67
CA TYR A 74 -14.02 -17.39 -33.92
C TYR A 74 -13.70 -18.78 -33.33
N ASN A 75 -12.60 -19.44 -33.74
CA ASN A 75 -12.24 -20.77 -33.23
C ASN A 75 -10.77 -20.82 -32.80
N ILE A 76 -10.52 -20.70 -31.50
CA ILE A 76 -9.20 -20.93 -30.89
C ILE A 76 -9.17 -22.34 -30.32
N ASN A 77 -9.16 -23.35 -31.21
CA ASN A 77 -9.07 -24.76 -30.86
C ASN A 77 -7.92 -25.40 -31.65
N GLY A 78 -7.17 -26.30 -31.02
CA GLY A 78 -6.13 -27.06 -31.71
C GLY A 78 -4.91 -27.35 -30.84
N ASP A 79 -3.85 -27.77 -31.52
CA ASP A 79 -2.55 -28.05 -30.92
C ASP A 79 -1.87 -26.74 -30.50
N ILE A 80 -1.18 -26.78 -29.35
CA ILE A 80 -0.26 -25.74 -28.91
C ILE A 80 1.15 -26.21 -29.23
N GLU A 81 1.89 -25.43 -30.01
CA GLU A 81 3.28 -25.73 -30.36
C GLU A 81 4.20 -24.62 -29.86
N PHE A 82 5.18 -25.02 -29.05
CA PHE A 82 6.32 -24.19 -28.69
C PHE A 82 7.45 -24.55 -29.66
N ASP A 83 7.92 -23.58 -30.45
CA ASP A 83 8.94 -23.75 -31.50
C ASP A 83 10.18 -22.92 -31.16
N ASN A 84 11.23 -23.60 -30.67
CA ASN A 84 12.57 -23.08 -30.43
C ASN A 84 12.61 -21.83 -29.53
N ILE A 85 11.88 -21.87 -28.41
CA ILE A 85 11.69 -20.74 -27.52
C ILE A 85 12.95 -20.47 -26.68
N ASN A 86 13.44 -19.23 -26.74
CA ASN A 86 14.39 -18.68 -25.79
C ASN A 86 13.74 -17.54 -25.00
N PHE A 87 14.00 -17.46 -23.70
CA PHE A 87 13.39 -16.43 -22.86
C PHE A 87 14.23 -16.10 -21.61
N SER A 88 14.32 -14.80 -21.31
CA SER A 88 14.81 -14.24 -20.05
C SER A 88 13.79 -13.22 -19.52
N TYR A 89 13.55 -13.19 -18.21
CA TYR A 89 12.66 -12.19 -17.62
C TYR A 89 13.26 -10.78 -17.74
N PRO A 90 12.44 -9.72 -17.96
CA PRO A 90 12.94 -8.34 -18.12
C PRO A 90 13.76 -7.83 -16.93
N SER A 91 13.45 -8.29 -15.72
CA SER A 91 14.17 -7.93 -14.49
C SER A 91 15.59 -8.50 -14.43
N ARG A 92 15.90 -9.56 -15.20
CA ARG A 92 17.19 -10.24 -15.25
C ARG A 92 17.46 -10.80 -16.66
N LYS A 93 17.69 -9.91 -17.63
CA LYS A 93 17.91 -10.29 -19.04
C LYS A 93 19.11 -11.24 -19.24
N ASP A 94 20.13 -11.12 -18.40
CA ASP A 94 21.37 -11.91 -18.49
C ASP A 94 21.22 -13.38 -18.06
N VAL A 95 20.10 -13.75 -17.45
CA VAL A 95 19.84 -15.12 -16.96
C VAL A 95 18.79 -15.79 -17.84
N PRO A 96 19.19 -16.59 -18.86
CA PRO A 96 18.25 -17.30 -19.71
C PRO A 96 17.56 -18.42 -18.93
N VAL A 97 16.23 -18.35 -18.90
CA VAL A 97 15.35 -19.32 -18.23
C VAL A 97 14.96 -20.44 -19.19
N LEU A 98 14.57 -20.11 -20.42
CA LEU A 98 14.25 -21.08 -21.47
C LEU A 98 15.32 -21.04 -22.56
N ARG A 99 15.73 -22.23 -23.02
CA ARG A 99 16.85 -22.43 -23.96
C ARG A 99 16.44 -23.41 -25.03
N ASN A 100 16.09 -22.89 -26.20
CA ASN A 100 15.66 -23.65 -27.37
C ASN A 100 14.57 -24.68 -27.03
N LEU A 101 13.57 -24.26 -26.25
CA LEU A 101 12.50 -25.13 -25.79
C LEU A 101 11.52 -25.40 -26.93
N SER A 102 11.29 -26.67 -27.24
CA SER A 102 10.29 -27.10 -28.23
C SER A 102 9.46 -28.26 -27.70
N PHE A 103 8.13 -28.13 -27.77
CA PHE A 103 7.19 -29.21 -27.44
C PHE A 103 5.81 -28.95 -28.05
N ILE A 104 4.99 -29.99 -28.16
CA ILE A 104 3.63 -29.91 -28.69
C ILE A 104 2.64 -30.46 -27.66
N ALA A 105 1.62 -29.66 -27.33
CA ALA A 105 0.45 -30.09 -26.56
C ALA A 105 -0.71 -30.33 -27.53
N ARG A 106 -1.11 -31.59 -27.70
CA ARG A 106 -2.13 -31.97 -28.69
C ARG A 106 -3.54 -31.62 -28.23
N ALA A 107 -4.41 -31.30 -29.19
CA ALA A 107 -5.80 -30.98 -28.95
C ALA A 107 -6.52 -32.08 -28.14
N GLY A 108 -7.20 -31.69 -27.06
CA GLY A 108 -7.95 -32.61 -26.20
C GLY A 108 -7.12 -33.58 -25.36
N GLN A 109 -5.79 -33.45 -25.37
CA GLN A 109 -4.89 -34.27 -24.56
C GLN A 109 -4.34 -33.52 -23.36
N THR A 110 -3.97 -34.28 -22.33
CA THR A 110 -3.26 -33.78 -21.15
C THR A 110 -1.76 -33.92 -21.36
N THR A 111 -1.07 -32.79 -21.41
CA THR A 111 0.39 -32.67 -21.51
C THR A 111 0.96 -32.23 -20.16
N ALA A 112 1.86 -33.02 -19.59
CA ALA A 112 2.51 -32.72 -18.32
C ALA A 112 3.93 -32.18 -18.51
N LEU A 113 4.27 -31.11 -17.79
CA LEU A 113 5.61 -30.55 -17.71
C LEU A 113 6.21 -30.86 -16.34
N VAL A 114 7.36 -31.54 -16.32
CA VAL A 114 8.07 -31.92 -15.08
C VAL A 114 9.52 -31.52 -15.12
N GLY A 115 10.12 -31.30 -13.95
CA GLY A 115 11.52 -30.91 -13.85
C GLY A 115 11.82 -30.26 -12.51
N SER A 116 13.10 -30.01 -12.26
CA SER A 116 13.55 -29.33 -11.04
C SER A 116 12.93 -27.93 -10.87
N SER A 117 12.97 -27.39 -9.65
CA SER A 117 12.61 -25.99 -9.45
C SER A 117 13.50 -25.08 -10.30
N GLY A 118 12.93 -24.02 -10.86
CA GLY A 118 13.65 -23.05 -11.70
C GLY A 118 13.95 -23.48 -13.15
N CYS A 119 13.50 -24.65 -13.64
CA CYS A 119 13.74 -25.07 -15.03
C CYS A 119 12.82 -24.43 -16.08
N GLY A 120 11.93 -23.51 -15.69
CA GLY A 120 11.08 -22.74 -16.61
C GLY A 120 9.67 -23.29 -16.89
N LYS A 121 9.16 -24.21 -16.06
CA LYS A 121 7.80 -24.79 -16.23
C LYS A 121 6.72 -23.72 -16.23
N SER A 122 6.60 -22.94 -15.15
CA SER A 122 5.58 -21.87 -15.00
C SER A 122 5.80 -20.72 -15.99
N THR A 123 7.03 -20.56 -16.50
CA THR A 123 7.35 -19.65 -17.59
C THR A 123 6.64 -20.05 -18.89
N CYS A 124 6.46 -21.34 -19.16
CA CYS A 124 5.69 -21.81 -20.33
C CYS A 124 4.23 -21.34 -20.27
N ILE A 125 3.59 -21.45 -19.09
CA ILE A 125 2.23 -20.91 -18.87
C ILE A 125 2.21 -19.40 -19.05
N SER A 126 3.19 -18.69 -18.50
CA SER A 126 3.29 -17.22 -18.59
C SER A 126 3.41 -16.73 -20.05
N LEU A 127 4.19 -17.43 -20.88
CA LEU A 127 4.34 -17.12 -22.31
C LEU A 127 3.06 -17.46 -23.10
N PHE A 128 2.40 -18.58 -22.79
CA PHE A 128 1.13 -18.93 -23.45
C PHE A 128 -0.01 -17.96 -23.09
N LEU A 129 -0.02 -17.42 -21.87
CA LEU A 129 -0.92 -16.34 -21.46
C LEU A 129 -0.55 -14.97 -22.07
N ARG A 130 0.57 -14.90 -22.81
CA ARG A 130 1.18 -13.66 -23.30
C ARG A 130 1.31 -12.63 -22.19
N TYR A 131 1.84 -13.03 -21.04
CA TYR A 131 2.33 -12.07 -20.03
C TYR A 131 3.70 -11.50 -20.42
N TYR A 132 4.44 -12.27 -21.23
CA TYR A 132 5.71 -11.89 -21.82
C TYR A 132 5.76 -12.43 -23.25
N GLU A 133 6.54 -11.79 -24.12
CA GLU A 133 6.91 -12.34 -25.43
C GLU A 133 8.24 -13.11 -25.31
N PRO A 134 8.41 -14.21 -26.07
CA PRO A 134 9.68 -14.92 -26.10
C PRO A 134 10.77 -14.04 -26.75
N SER A 135 12.02 -14.17 -26.28
CA SER A 135 13.16 -13.44 -26.86
C SER A 135 13.51 -13.93 -28.27
N SER A 136 13.27 -15.22 -28.54
CA SER A 136 13.29 -15.80 -29.88
C SER A 136 12.42 -17.05 -29.93
N GLY A 137 12.11 -17.52 -31.14
CA GLY A 137 11.17 -18.61 -31.35
C GLY A 137 9.73 -18.10 -31.40
N ARG A 138 8.76 -19.01 -31.47
CA ARG A 138 7.35 -18.65 -31.58
C ARG A 138 6.45 -19.70 -30.93
N ILE A 139 5.33 -19.23 -30.40
CA ILE A 139 4.26 -20.11 -29.93
C ILE A 139 3.16 -20.08 -30.99
N ILE A 140 2.66 -21.25 -31.35
CA ILE A 140 1.72 -21.44 -32.43
C ILE A 140 0.48 -22.14 -31.88
N ILE A 141 -0.71 -21.64 -32.26
CA ILE A 141 -1.99 -22.27 -31.98
C ILE A 141 -2.63 -22.60 -33.33
N ASN A 142 -2.90 -23.89 -33.59
CA ASN A 142 -3.53 -24.34 -34.83
C ASN A 142 -2.83 -23.81 -36.12
N GLY A 143 -1.49 -23.83 -36.12
CA GLY A 143 -0.67 -23.36 -37.25
C GLY A 143 -0.48 -21.84 -37.36
N ARG A 144 -1.14 -21.02 -36.52
CA ARG A 144 -0.99 -19.55 -36.52
C ARG A 144 -0.20 -19.06 -35.30
N PRO A 145 0.72 -18.09 -35.43
CA PRO A 145 1.43 -17.50 -34.30
C PRO A 145 0.48 -16.92 -33.24
N ILE A 146 0.83 -17.08 -31.96
CA ILE A 146 0.03 -16.58 -30.83
C ILE A 146 -0.10 -15.04 -30.82
N THR A 147 0.87 -14.36 -31.44
CA THR A 147 0.94 -12.91 -31.60
C THR A 147 -0.18 -12.33 -32.46
N ASP A 148 -0.74 -13.15 -33.37
CA ASP A 148 -1.80 -12.73 -34.29
C ASP A 148 -3.17 -12.67 -33.60
N TYR A 149 -3.33 -13.36 -32.48
CA TYR A 149 -4.57 -13.38 -31.71
C TYR A 149 -4.69 -12.13 -30.85
N ASN A 150 -5.90 -11.56 -30.79
CA ASN A 150 -6.21 -10.56 -29.78
C ASN A 150 -6.08 -11.19 -28.38
N VAL A 151 -5.37 -10.49 -27.49
CA VAL A 151 -5.01 -11.01 -26.16
C VAL A 151 -6.25 -11.28 -25.30
N GLN A 152 -7.28 -10.43 -25.38
CA GLN A 152 -8.51 -10.64 -24.64
C GLN A 152 -9.16 -11.93 -25.12
N GLN A 153 -9.41 -12.07 -26.43
CA GLN A 153 -10.01 -13.26 -27.05
C GLN A 153 -9.24 -14.54 -26.72
N LEU A 154 -7.91 -14.51 -26.82
CA LEU A 154 -7.04 -15.62 -26.44
C LEU A 154 -7.30 -16.05 -24.98
N ARG A 155 -7.16 -15.11 -24.04
CA ARG A 155 -7.37 -15.37 -22.62
C ARG A 155 -8.81 -15.75 -22.29
N GLN A 156 -9.78 -15.39 -23.13
CA GLN A 156 -11.16 -15.83 -22.93
C GLN A 156 -11.34 -17.35 -23.08
N ASN A 157 -10.48 -18.00 -23.86
CA ASN A 157 -10.52 -19.44 -24.13
C ASN A 157 -9.59 -20.24 -23.21
N ILE A 158 -8.93 -19.59 -22.25
CA ILE A 158 -7.96 -20.19 -21.33
C ILE A 158 -8.51 -20.16 -19.89
N GLY A 159 -8.51 -21.32 -19.23
CA GLY A 159 -8.72 -21.45 -17.80
C GLY A 159 -7.39 -21.64 -17.11
N VAL A 160 -7.11 -20.88 -16.05
CA VAL A 160 -5.86 -20.98 -15.29
C VAL A 160 -6.17 -21.31 -13.84
N VAL A 161 -5.48 -22.31 -13.31
CA VAL A 161 -5.47 -22.63 -11.89
C VAL A 161 -4.04 -22.55 -11.39
N SER A 162 -3.75 -21.51 -10.62
CA SER A 162 -2.42 -21.23 -10.07
C SER A 162 -2.13 -22.06 -8.82
N GLN A 163 -0.86 -22.06 -8.40
CA GLN A 163 -0.39 -22.72 -7.19
C GLN A 163 -1.06 -22.16 -5.93
N GLU A 164 -1.16 -20.83 -5.84
CA GLU A 164 -1.84 -20.14 -4.74
C GLU A 164 -3.17 -19.56 -5.23
N PRO A 165 -4.32 -20.07 -4.76
CA PRO A 165 -5.63 -19.59 -5.18
C PRO A 165 -5.98 -18.27 -4.50
N ILE A 166 -6.07 -17.20 -5.30
CA ILE A 166 -6.50 -15.88 -4.82
C ILE A 166 -8.02 -15.73 -4.97
N LEU A 167 -8.69 -15.39 -3.87
CA LEU A 167 -10.10 -15.00 -3.84
C LEU A 167 -10.20 -13.50 -3.54
N PHE A 168 -11.08 -12.82 -4.26
CA PHE A 168 -11.37 -11.40 -4.04
C PHE A 168 -12.27 -11.23 -2.82
N GLY A 169 -12.17 -10.07 -2.17
CA GLY A 169 -12.99 -9.63 -1.03
C GLY A 169 -14.47 -9.44 -1.37
N MET A 170 -15.15 -10.51 -1.77
CA MET A 170 -16.52 -10.55 -2.30
C MET A 170 -17.19 -11.89 -1.95
N SER A 171 -18.45 -12.11 -2.37
CA SER A 171 -19.11 -13.40 -2.16
C SER A 171 -18.47 -14.53 -2.98
N ILE A 172 -18.71 -15.78 -2.59
CA ILE A 172 -18.28 -16.96 -3.38
C ILE A 172 -18.92 -16.93 -4.77
N TYR A 173 -20.19 -16.51 -4.86
CA TYR A 173 -20.89 -16.29 -6.13
C TYR A 173 -20.10 -15.36 -7.07
N GLU A 174 -19.76 -14.15 -6.61
CA GLU A 174 -19.05 -13.15 -7.42
C GLU A 174 -17.63 -13.63 -7.76
N ASN A 175 -16.97 -14.34 -6.84
CA ASN A 175 -15.67 -14.95 -7.12
C ASN A 175 -15.73 -15.93 -8.30
N ILE A 176 -16.72 -16.82 -8.36
CA ILE A 176 -16.87 -17.73 -9.51
C ILE A 176 -17.27 -16.94 -10.76
N ARG A 177 -18.21 -16.00 -10.63
CA ARG A 177 -18.71 -15.15 -11.73
C ARG A 177 -17.61 -14.31 -12.39
N PHE A 178 -16.52 -13.97 -11.72
CA PHE A 178 -15.36 -13.33 -12.37
C PHE A 178 -14.77 -14.13 -13.54
N GLY A 179 -14.97 -15.45 -13.57
CA GLY A 179 -14.60 -16.28 -14.72
C GLY A 179 -15.40 -15.95 -15.98
N LYS A 180 -16.67 -15.54 -15.84
CA LYS A 180 -17.59 -15.16 -16.92
C LYS A 180 -18.63 -14.18 -16.40
N VAL A 181 -18.47 -12.89 -16.73
CA VAL A 181 -19.27 -11.75 -16.19
C VAL A 181 -20.79 -11.95 -16.33
N ASN A 182 -21.22 -12.56 -17.43
CA ASN A 182 -22.62 -12.84 -17.75
C ASN A 182 -23.05 -14.27 -17.38
N ALA A 183 -22.32 -14.95 -16.49
CA ALA A 183 -22.66 -16.31 -16.06
C ALA A 183 -24.00 -16.32 -15.31
N THR A 184 -24.83 -17.30 -15.61
CA THR A 184 -26.09 -17.50 -14.88
C THR A 184 -25.83 -18.25 -13.56
N GLN A 185 -26.76 -18.14 -12.60
CA GLN A 185 -26.69 -18.92 -11.35
C GLN A 185 -26.56 -20.43 -11.61
N ALA A 186 -27.22 -20.94 -12.66
CA ALA A 186 -27.15 -22.35 -13.04
C ALA A 186 -25.73 -22.74 -13.50
N GLU A 187 -25.11 -21.93 -14.37
CA GLU A 187 -23.73 -22.14 -14.82
C GLU A 187 -22.73 -22.09 -13.66
N ILE A 188 -22.90 -21.15 -12.73
CA ILE A 188 -22.05 -21.03 -11.54
C ILE A 188 -22.20 -22.26 -10.64
N THR A 189 -23.43 -22.73 -10.44
CA THR A 189 -23.71 -23.92 -9.62
C THR A 189 -23.15 -25.18 -10.27
N GLN A 190 -23.28 -25.31 -11.60
CA GLN A 190 -22.70 -26.42 -12.35
C GLN A 190 -21.16 -26.41 -12.26
N ALA A 191 -20.51 -25.27 -12.48
CA ALA A 191 -19.06 -25.15 -12.36
C ALA A 191 -18.56 -25.48 -10.94
N ALA A 192 -19.31 -25.08 -9.91
CA ALA A 192 -19.01 -25.45 -8.54
C ALA A 192 -19.18 -26.95 -8.27
N GLN A 193 -20.14 -27.64 -8.90
CA GLN A 193 -20.29 -29.09 -8.80
C GLN A 193 -19.17 -29.84 -9.54
N GLU A 194 -18.79 -29.38 -10.73
CA GLU A 194 -17.65 -29.90 -11.49
C GLU A 194 -16.34 -29.76 -10.69
N ALA A 195 -16.19 -28.67 -9.94
CA ALA A 195 -15.03 -28.42 -9.08
C ALA A 195 -15.09 -29.07 -7.68
N ASN A 196 -16.10 -29.90 -7.38
CA ASN A 196 -16.35 -30.42 -6.02
C ASN A 196 -16.53 -29.35 -4.95
N ALA A 197 -16.89 -28.12 -5.31
CA ALA A 197 -17.07 -27.00 -4.40
C ALA A 197 -18.49 -26.88 -3.85
N HIS A 198 -19.49 -27.33 -4.59
CA HIS A 198 -20.89 -27.10 -4.26
C HIS A 198 -21.29 -27.57 -2.85
N ASN A 199 -20.89 -28.78 -2.45
CA ASN A 199 -21.34 -29.38 -1.20
C ASN A 199 -20.89 -28.55 0.02
N PHE A 200 -19.60 -28.20 0.09
CA PHE A 200 -19.09 -27.40 1.21
C PHE A 200 -19.63 -25.97 1.19
N ILE A 201 -19.83 -25.39 0.00
CA ILE A 201 -20.45 -24.06 -0.11
C ILE A 201 -21.85 -24.09 0.51
N MET A 202 -22.62 -25.15 0.29
CA MET A 202 -23.98 -25.28 0.83
C MET A 202 -24.02 -25.52 2.36
N GLU A 203 -22.92 -25.97 2.96
CA GLU A 203 -22.76 -26.09 4.41
C GLU A 203 -22.49 -24.75 5.10
N LEU A 204 -22.04 -23.73 4.36
CA LEU A 204 -21.81 -22.39 4.89
C LEU A 204 -23.15 -21.68 5.21
N PRO A 205 -23.21 -20.84 6.26
CA PRO A 205 -24.45 -20.18 6.69
C PRO A 205 -25.16 -19.39 5.57
N ASN A 206 -24.39 -18.66 4.76
CA ASN A 206 -24.90 -17.82 3.67
C ASN A 206 -24.72 -18.45 2.28
N LYS A 207 -24.31 -19.72 2.21
CA LYS A 207 -24.12 -20.46 0.96
C LYS A 207 -23.21 -19.68 -0.01
N TYR A 208 -23.65 -19.50 -1.26
CA TYR A 208 -22.93 -18.74 -2.28
C TYR A 208 -22.77 -17.24 -1.96
N GLU A 209 -23.61 -16.67 -1.09
CA GLU A 209 -23.51 -15.26 -0.65
C GLU A 209 -22.50 -15.07 0.50
N THR A 210 -21.83 -16.14 0.93
CA THR A 210 -20.79 -16.05 1.95
C THR A 210 -19.65 -15.18 1.45
N LEU A 211 -19.33 -14.12 2.18
CA LEU A 211 -18.20 -13.23 1.88
C LEU A 211 -16.89 -13.93 2.22
N VAL A 212 -15.94 -13.89 1.29
CA VAL A 212 -14.60 -14.45 1.40
C VAL A 212 -13.55 -13.37 1.11
N GLY A 213 -12.27 -13.69 1.31
CA GLY A 213 -11.16 -12.74 1.18
C GLY A 213 -10.65 -12.25 2.53
N GLU A 214 -9.86 -11.17 2.54
CA GLU A 214 -9.17 -10.70 3.76
C GLU A 214 -10.11 -10.31 4.91
N SER A 215 -11.32 -9.84 4.60
CA SER A 215 -12.35 -9.45 5.59
C SER A 215 -13.51 -10.43 5.69
N GLY A 216 -13.44 -11.58 5.00
CA GLY A 216 -14.51 -12.58 4.94
C GLY A 216 -14.23 -13.84 5.77
N VAL A 217 -15.04 -14.88 5.57
CA VAL A 217 -14.81 -16.20 6.16
C VAL A 217 -13.49 -16.76 5.63
N GLN A 218 -12.66 -17.26 6.55
CA GLN A 218 -11.42 -17.94 6.19
C GLN A 218 -11.73 -19.36 5.70
N LEU A 219 -11.45 -19.61 4.42
CA LEU A 219 -11.54 -20.92 3.81
C LEU A 219 -10.18 -21.65 3.88
N SER A 220 -10.23 -22.97 3.95
CA SER A 220 -9.04 -23.82 3.81
C SER A 220 -8.39 -23.67 2.43
N CYS A 221 -7.12 -24.05 2.30
CA CYS A 221 -6.42 -24.00 1.01
C CYS A 221 -7.14 -24.83 -0.07
N GLY A 222 -7.62 -26.03 0.28
CA GLY A 222 -8.37 -26.91 -0.62
C GLY A 222 -9.71 -26.33 -1.07
N GLU A 223 -10.45 -25.66 -0.18
CA GLU A 223 -11.69 -24.96 -0.55
C GLU A 223 -11.43 -23.78 -1.49
N LYS A 224 -10.40 -22.97 -1.20
CA LYS A 224 -9.98 -21.88 -2.09
C LYS A 224 -9.60 -22.40 -3.47
N GLN A 225 -8.88 -23.51 -3.53
CA GLN A 225 -8.46 -24.15 -4.78
C GLN A 225 -9.67 -24.63 -5.61
N ARG A 226 -10.67 -25.24 -4.96
CA ARG A 226 -11.91 -25.66 -5.63
C ARG A 226 -12.73 -24.48 -6.15
N ILE A 227 -12.79 -23.37 -5.42
CA ILE A 227 -13.45 -22.14 -5.92
C ILE A 227 -12.68 -21.56 -7.11
N ALA A 228 -11.34 -21.53 -7.05
CA ALA A 228 -10.52 -21.08 -8.18
C ALA A 228 -10.68 -21.97 -9.42
N LEU A 229 -10.79 -23.29 -9.24
CA LEU A 229 -11.12 -24.23 -10.30
C LEU A 229 -12.52 -23.98 -10.88
N ALA A 230 -13.55 -23.79 -10.04
CA ALA A 230 -14.89 -23.44 -10.50
C ALA A 230 -14.89 -22.13 -11.32
N ARG A 231 -14.11 -21.12 -10.88
CA ARG A 231 -13.90 -19.86 -11.59
C ARG A 231 -13.23 -20.06 -12.96
N ALA A 232 -12.30 -21.01 -13.08
CA ALA A 232 -11.73 -21.37 -14.38
C ALA A 232 -12.74 -22.11 -15.27
N LEU A 233 -13.55 -23.01 -14.70
CA LEU A 233 -14.49 -23.87 -15.42
C LEU A 233 -15.75 -23.16 -15.92
N VAL A 234 -16.26 -22.17 -15.18
CA VAL A 234 -17.48 -21.42 -15.58
C VAL A 234 -17.33 -20.73 -16.94
N ARG A 235 -16.08 -20.48 -17.35
CA ARG A 235 -15.73 -19.88 -18.63
C ARG A 235 -15.81 -20.86 -19.81
N GLN A 236 -15.90 -22.16 -19.53
CA GLN A 236 -15.84 -23.25 -20.52
C GLN A 236 -14.59 -23.16 -21.43
N PRO A 237 -13.37 -23.13 -20.86
CA PRO A 237 -12.15 -22.87 -21.62
C PRO A 237 -11.73 -24.03 -22.54
N THR A 238 -11.30 -23.75 -23.77
CA THR A 238 -10.68 -24.77 -24.65
C THR A 238 -9.34 -25.27 -24.10
N PHE A 239 -8.56 -24.36 -23.49
CA PHE A 239 -7.26 -24.66 -22.91
C PHE A 239 -7.32 -24.55 -21.38
N LEU A 240 -6.88 -25.60 -20.69
CA LEU A 240 -6.78 -25.59 -19.23
C LEU A 240 -5.30 -25.63 -18.81
N LEU A 241 -4.87 -24.64 -18.04
CA LEU A 241 -3.50 -24.53 -17.54
C LEU A 241 -3.51 -24.71 -16.02
N LEU A 242 -2.76 -25.68 -15.54
CA LEU A 242 -2.62 -25.97 -14.11
C LEU A 242 -1.17 -25.77 -13.69
N ASP A 243 -0.91 -24.85 -12.77
CA ASP A 243 0.42 -24.58 -12.24
C ASP A 243 0.50 -25.06 -10.79
N GLU A 244 1.03 -26.27 -10.57
CA GLU A 244 1.21 -26.88 -9.25
C GLU A 244 -0.03 -26.85 -8.34
N ALA A 245 -1.21 -27.04 -8.95
CA ALA A 245 -2.52 -26.83 -8.34
C ALA A 245 -2.82 -27.72 -7.10
N THR A 246 -2.00 -28.72 -6.80
CA THR A 246 -2.16 -29.64 -5.66
C THR A 246 -0.98 -29.61 -4.68
N SER A 247 0.02 -28.76 -4.90
CA SER A 247 1.28 -28.78 -4.14
C SER A 247 1.10 -28.35 -2.67
N ALA A 248 0.28 -27.33 -2.41
CA ALA A 248 0.07 -26.74 -1.08
C ALA A 248 -1.10 -27.36 -0.28
N LEU A 249 -1.63 -28.50 -0.72
CA LEU A 249 -2.80 -29.15 -0.11
C LEU A 249 -2.39 -30.30 0.83
N ASP A 250 -3.19 -30.49 1.88
CA ASP A 250 -3.16 -31.71 2.69
C ASP A 250 -3.68 -32.91 1.89
N ASN A 251 -3.35 -34.13 2.33
CA ASN A 251 -3.63 -35.36 1.57
C ASN A 251 -5.13 -35.59 1.32
N VAL A 252 -6.02 -35.19 2.25
CA VAL A 252 -7.47 -35.36 2.07
C VAL A 252 -8.01 -34.36 1.05
N SER A 253 -7.66 -33.07 1.21
CA SER A 253 -8.06 -32.05 0.24
C SER A 253 -7.49 -32.30 -1.15
N GLU A 254 -6.24 -32.79 -1.24
CA GLU A 254 -5.62 -33.13 -2.52
C GLU A 254 -6.45 -34.13 -3.30
N LYS A 255 -6.88 -35.24 -2.66
CA LYS A 255 -7.66 -36.27 -3.34
C LYS A 255 -8.97 -35.71 -3.92
N ILE A 256 -9.66 -34.87 -3.15
CA ILE A 256 -10.93 -34.24 -3.56
C ILE A 256 -10.71 -33.28 -4.73
N VAL A 257 -9.61 -32.50 -4.71
CA VAL A 257 -9.24 -31.59 -5.80
C VAL A 257 -8.82 -32.38 -7.04
N GLN A 258 -8.05 -33.45 -6.88
CA GLN A 258 -7.61 -34.31 -7.98
C GLN A 258 -8.80 -34.92 -8.72
N GLU A 259 -9.81 -35.43 -8.02
CA GLU A 259 -11.04 -35.96 -8.63
C GLU A 259 -11.83 -34.88 -9.41
N ALA A 260 -11.74 -33.62 -8.99
CA ALA A 260 -12.30 -32.50 -9.73
C ALA A 260 -11.46 -32.14 -10.97
N LEU A 261 -10.12 -32.16 -10.86
CA LEU A 261 -9.21 -31.95 -11.98
C LEU A 261 -9.36 -33.03 -13.06
N ASP A 262 -9.49 -34.30 -12.67
CA ASP A 262 -9.68 -35.42 -13.60
C ASP A 262 -10.96 -35.29 -14.44
N ARG A 263 -12.01 -34.69 -13.85
CA ARG A 263 -13.23 -34.32 -14.60
C ARG A 263 -13.02 -33.09 -15.47
N ALA A 264 -12.29 -32.10 -14.97
CA ALA A 264 -11.97 -30.87 -15.70
C ALA A 264 -11.13 -31.11 -16.97
N TYR A 265 -10.33 -32.18 -17.01
CA TYR A 265 -9.51 -32.55 -18.17
C TYR A 265 -10.31 -32.99 -19.39
N LYS A 266 -11.51 -33.52 -19.20
CA LYS A 266 -12.29 -34.08 -20.32
C LYS A 266 -12.61 -33.00 -21.35
N ASP A 267 -12.34 -33.33 -22.61
CA ASP A 267 -12.62 -32.48 -23.78
C ASP A 267 -11.84 -31.15 -23.82
N ARG A 268 -10.73 -31.03 -23.08
CA ARG A 268 -9.89 -29.81 -23.05
C ARG A 268 -8.42 -30.13 -23.32
N THR A 269 -7.75 -29.25 -24.05
CA THR A 269 -6.30 -29.30 -24.19
C THR A 269 -5.69 -28.80 -22.88
N THR A 270 -5.00 -29.69 -22.15
CA THR A 270 -4.53 -29.35 -20.80
C THR A 270 -3.01 -29.34 -20.74
N ILE A 271 -2.44 -28.27 -20.19
CA ILE A 271 -1.02 -28.25 -19.78
C ILE A 271 -0.99 -28.25 -18.25
N VAL A 272 -0.42 -29.30 -17.67
CA VAL A 272 -0.30 -29.46 -16.22
C VAL A 272 1.17 -29.43 -15.81
N ILE A 273 1.49 -28.53 -14.89
CA ILE A 273 2.76 -28.53 -14.17
C ILE A 273 2.47 -29.16 -12.81
N ALA A 274 3.09 -30.30 -12.54
CA ALA A 274 2.89 -30.97 -11.27
C ALA A 274 4.18 -31.05 -10.48
N HIS A 275 4.08 -30.71 -9.20
CA HIS A 275 5.08 -31.09 -8.21
C HIS A 275 4.88 -32.53 -7.76
N ARG A 276 3.63 -33.02 -7.63
CA ARG A 276 3.33 -34.41 -7.25
C ARG A 276 3.21 -35.30 -8.49
N LEU A 277 4.10 -36.28 -8.64
CA LEU A 277 4.16 -37.14 -9.82
C LEU A 277 2.91 -38.04 -9.99
N THR A 278 2.15 -38.27 -8.92
CA THR A 278 0.86 -38.99 -8.98
C THR A 278 -0.20 -38.29 -9.82
N THR A 279 -0.20 -36.95 -9.84
CA THR A 279 -1.18 -36.12 -10.58
C THR A 279 -1.02 -36.23 -12.10
N ILE A 280 0.17 -36.64 -12.58
CA ILE A 280 0.52 -36.67 -14.01
C ILE A 280 0.78 -38.07 -14.53
N GLN A 281 0.59 -39.10 -13.70
CA GLN A 281 0.78 -40.49 -14.10
C GLN A 281 -0.11 -40.86 -15.30
N ASN A 282 -1.32 -40.29 -15.34
CA ASN A 282 -2.31 -40.51 -16.40
C ASN A 282 -2.20 -39.49 -17.55
N ALA A 283 -1.13 -38.68 -17.61
CA ALA A 283 -0.93 -37.75 -18.72
C ALA A 283 -0.64 -38.50 -20.02
N HIS A 284 -1.15 -37.98 -21.13
CA HIS A 284 -0.97 -38.58 -22.46
C HIS A 284 0.48 -38.39 -22.94
N HIS A 285 1.06 -37.22 -22.63
CA HIS A 285 2.46 -36.90 -22.90
C HIS A 285 3.08 -36.19 -21.71
N ILE A 286 4.29 -36.61 -21.34
CA ILE A 286 5.10 -36.01 -20.27
C ILE A 286 6.37 -35.49 -20.92
N TYR A 287 6.68 -34.20 -20.70
CA TYR A 287 7.92 -33.56 -21.08
C TYR A 287 8.76 -33.24 -19.84
N VAL A 288 9.99 -33.73 -19.83
CA VAL A 288 10.94 -33.48 -18.75
C VAL A 288 11.84 -32.31 -19.14
N LEU A 289 11.73 -31.23 -18.38
CA LEU A 289 12.50 -30.00 -18.54
C LEU A 289 13.74 -30.02 -17.64
N ASP A 290 14.87 -29.68 -18.23
CA ASP A 290 16.12 -29.42 -17.52
C ASP A 290 16.82 -28.19 -18.10
N ASN A 291 17.27 -27.30 -17.22
CA ASN A 291 17.97 -26.07 -17.58
C ASN A 291 17.33 -25.28 -18.75
N GLY A 292 15.98 -25.24 -18.79
CA GLY A 292 15.22 -24.50 -19.79
C GLY A 292 14.96 -25.22 -21.12
N SER A 293 15.32 -26.50 -21.23
CA SER A 293 15.17 -27.31 -22.45
C SER A 293 14.45 -28.64 -22.15
N VAL A 294 13.79 -29.23 -23.16
CA VAL A 294 13.19 -30.56 -23.05
C VAL A 294 14.29 -31.62 -23.25
N ILE A 295 14.50 -32.48 -22.26
CA ILE A 295 15.50 -33.56 -22.32
C ILE A 295 14.90 -34.94 -22.56
N GLU A 296 13.66 -35.17 -22.13
CA GLU A 296 12.95 -36.44 -22.29
C GLU A 296 11.48 -36.18 -22.58
N GLN A 297 10.88 -37.07 -23.39
CA GLN A 297 9.45 -37.03 -23.70
C GLN A 297 8.91 -38.45 -23.83
N GLY A 298 7.68 -38.69 -23.37
CA GLY A 298 7.04 -39.99 -23.47
C GLY A 298 5.80 -40.12 -22.58
N THR A 299 5.28 -41.33 -22.48
CA THR A 299 4.28 -41.70 -21.45
C THR A 299 4.99 -42.09 -20.15
N HIS A 300 4.24 -42.14 -19.04
CA HIS A 300 4.74 -42.62 -17.75
C HIS A 300 5.49 -43.96 -17.88
N GLU A 301 4.89 -44.93 -18.56
CA GLU A 301 5.45 -46.28 -18.74
C GLU A 301 6.77 -46.24 -19.53
N THR A 302 6.81 -45.50 -20.64
CA THR A 302 8.02 -45.40 -21.48
C THR A 302 9.19 -44.71 -20.76
N LEU A 303 8.90 -43.68 -19.96
CA LEU A 303 9.92 -42.96 -19.20
C LEU A 303 10.41 -43.77 -17.99
N MET A 304 9.55 -44.56 -17.36
CA MET A 304 9.93 -45.47 -16.26
C MET A 304 10.77 -46.66 -16.74
N ALA A 305 10.51 -47.16 -17.95
CA ALA A 305 11.26 -48.27 -18.55
C ALA A 305 12.66 -47.87 -19.04
N LYS A 306 12.89 -46.57 -19.31
CA LYS A 306 14.18 -46.07 -19.79
C LYS A 306 15.21 -46.04 -18.66
N GLU A 307 16.26 -46.85 -18.78
CA GLU A 307 17.37 -46.85 -17.83
C GLU A 307 18.07 -45.48 -17.78
N GLY A 308 18.31 -44.97 -16.57
CA GLY A 308 18.95 -43.68 -16.36
C GLY A 308 18.07 -42.46 -16.65
N SER A 309 16.77 -42.63 -16.87
CA SER A 309 15.85 -41.51 -17.10
C SER A 309 15.81 -40.54 -15.93
N LYS A 310 15.87 -39.24 -16.22
CA LYS A 310 15.71 -38.18 -15.20
C LYS A 310 14.32 -38.24 -14.57
N TYR A 311 13.29 -38.53 -15.37
CA TYR A 311 11.94 -38.79 -14.86
C TYR A 311 11.91 -39.92 -13.82
N GLN A 312 12.51 -41.07 -14.14
CA GLN A 312 12.56 -42.22 -13.23
C GLN A 312 13.24 -41.85 -11.90
N SER A 313 14.32 -41.07 -11.94
CA SER A 313 15.01 -40.60 -10.73
C SER A 313 14.14 -39.68 -9.86
N MET A 314 13.33 -38.81 -10.48
CA MET A 314 12.40 -37.93 -9.77
C MET A 314 11.29 -38.73 -9.09
N VAL A 315 10.74 -39.75 -9.77
CA VAL A 315 9.71 -40.64 -9.20
C VAL A 315 10.23 -41.39 -7.97
N LYS A 316 11.41 -42.02 -8.09
CA LYS A 316 12.04 -42.75 -6.97
C LYS A 316 12.29 -41.85 -5.77
N ARG A 317 12.76 -40.62 -6.01
CA ARG A 317 13.02 -39.65 -4.93
C ARG A 317 11.73 -39.24 -4.20
N GLN A 318 10.66 -38.92 -4.93
CA GLN A 318 9.38 -38.57 -4.30
C GLN A 318 8.73 -39.73 -3.54
N GLN A 319 8.89 -40.96 -4.02
CA GLN A 319 8.41 -42.14 -3.29
C GLN A 319 9.16 -42.34 -1.97
N MET A 320 10.47 -42.09 -1.95
CA MET A 320 11.26 -42.12 -0.70
C MET A 320 10.88 -40.99 0.26
N GLU A 321 10.64 -39.77 -0.24
CA GLU A 321 10.18 -38.64 0.58
C GLU A 321 8.84 -38.96 1.26
N ARG A 322 7.86 -39.52 0.53
CA ARG A 322 6.57 -39.94 1.12
C ARG A 322 6.70 -41.02 2.19
N ILE A 323 7.57 -42.01 1.99
CA ILE A 323 7.77 -43.08 2.98
C ILE A 323 8.39 -42.52 4.27
N ASN A 324 9.26 -41.52 4.16
CA ASN A 324 9.82 -40.85 5.34
C ASN A 324 8.77 -40.01 6.06
N ASP A 325 7.96 -39.24 5.33
CA ASP A 325 6.86 -38.45 5.91
C ASP A 325 5.84 -39.36 6.63
N ASP A 326 5.44 -40.48 6.02
CA ASP A 326 4.55 -41.47 6.64
C ASP A 326 5.18 -42.11 7.90
N GLN A 327 6.51 -42.32 7.92
CA GLN A 327 7.23 -42.84 9.09
C GLN A 327 7.33 -41.82 10.22
N ASP A 328 7.57 -40.54 9.91
CA ASP A 328 7.61 -39.46 10.88
C ASP A 328 6.23 -39.19 11.50
N ASP A 329 5.15 -39.31 10.71
CA ASP A 329 3.77 -39.26 11.20
C ASP A 329 3.43 -40.46 12.09
N MET A 330 3.88 -41.68 11.76
CA MET A 330 3.69 -42.84 12.65
C MET A 330 4.49 -42.74 13.96
N MET A 331 5.65 -42.09 13.94
CA MET A 331 6.51 -41.90 15.12
C MET A 331 6.03 -40.74 16.02
N SER A 332 5.35 -39.74 15.46
CA SER A 332 4.65 -38.69 16.22
C SER A 332 3.34 -39.20 16.85
N THR A 333 2.64 -40.12 16.18
CA THR A 333 1.42 -40.76 16.69
C THR A 333 1.68 -41.66 17.91
N GLN A 334 2.90 -42.23 18.06
CA GLN A 334 3.26 -43.04 19.25
C GLN A 334 3.59 -42.21 20.50
N LYS A 335 3.80 -40.89 20.39
CA LYS A 335 3.99 -39.99 21.54
C LYS A 335 2.70 -39.38 22.07
N ALA A 336 1.60 -39.48 21.33
CA ALA A 336 0.31 -38.92 21.69
C ALA A 336 -0.65 -39.93 22.37
N THR A 337 -0.22 -41.19 22.58
CA THR A 337 -1.10 -42.26 23.09
C THR A 337 -1.16 -42.43 24.61
N GLU A 338 -0.63 -41.50 25.42
CA GLU A 338 -0.80 -41.55 26.90
C GLU A 338 -1.55 -40.37 27.52
N GLU A 339 -1.92 -39.35 26.75
CA GLU A 339 -2.73 -38.23 27.25
C GLU A 339 -3.75 -37.81 26.19
N ASP A 340 -4.90 -38.49 26.11
CA ASP A 340 -6.21 -37.91 25.76
C ASP A 340 -7.28 -39.00 25.55
N GLU A 341 -7.74 -39.59 26.66
CA GLU A 341 -8.98 -40.40 26.68
C GLU A 341 -10.14 -39.70 27.41
N LYS A 342 -10.08 -38.37 27.58
CA LYS A 342 -11.16 -37.59 28.21
C LYS A 342 -11.45 -36.25 27.52
N SER A 343 -11.91 -36.29 26.27
CA SER A 343 -12.76 -35.21 25.72
C SER A 343 -13.45 -35.63 24.43
N ILE A 344 -14.31 -36.65 24.49
CA ILE A 344 -15.26 -36.98 23.41
C ILE A 344 -16.67 -36.93 24.00
N PHE A 345 -17.17 -35.72 24.29
CA PHE A 345 -18.59 -35.35 24.19
C PHE A 345 -18.77 -33.89 24.67
N GLU A 346 -18.80 -32.94 23.74
CA GLU A 346 -19.62 -31.72 23.82
C GLU A 346 -19.36 -30.87 22.56
N ARG A 347 -20.14 -31.10 21.50
CA ARG A 347 -20.34 -30.11 20.45
C ARG A 347 -21.60 -29.31 20.82
N SER A 348 -21.40 -28.14 21.40
CA SER A 348 -22.42 -27.10 21.48
C SER A 348 -22.22 -26.10 20.33
N PRO A 349 -23.28 -25.58 19.71
CA PRO A 349 -23.16 -24.62 18.62
C PRO A 349 -22.76 -23.27 19.21
N LEU A 350 -21.53 -22.85 18.97
CA LEU A 350 -21.13 -21.45 19.15
C LEU A 350 -21.78 -20.65 18.00
N LEU A 351 -22.98 -20.17 18.29
CA LEU A 351 -23.55 -18.98 17.67
C LEU A 351 -22.51 -17.87 17.81
N SER A 352 -21.75 -17.61 16.75
CA SER A 352 -21.07 -16.34 16.59
C SER A 352 -22.16 -15.30 16.37
N ASP A 353 -22.52 -14.63 17.46
CA ASP A 353 -23.31 -13.41 17.47
C ASP A 353 -22.50 -12.36 16.70
N SER A 354 -22.59 -12.39 15.37
CA SER A 354 -22.18 -11.28 14.52
C SER A 354 -23.26 -10.20 14.63
N GLN A 355 -23.36 -9.64 15.83
CA GLN A 355 -23.90 -8.31 16.00
C GLN A 355 -22.88 -7.34 15.44
N THR A 356 -23.35 -6.58 14.48
CA THR A 356 -22.84 -5.28 14.07
C THR A 356 -22.38 -4.47 15.28
N ASP A 357 -21.08 -4.49 15.55
CA ASP A 357 -20.38 -3.51 16.39
C ASP A 357 -19.53 -2.57 15.51
N ASP A 358 -20.08 -2.23 14.34
CA ASP A 358 -19.91 -0.88 13.82
C ASP A 358 -20.91 0.00 14.58
N VAL A 359 -20.43 1.11 15.15
CA VAL A 359 -21.15 2.07 16.01
C VAL A 359 -21.13 1.77 17.53
N ASN A 360 -19.96 1.58 18.18
CA ASN A 360 -19.69 2.19 19.52
C ASN A 360 -18.27 1.98 20.12
N LYS A 361 -17.19 2.37 19.42
CA LYS A 361 -15.91 2.71 20.10
C LYS A 361 -15.57 4.19 19.97
N GLN A 362 -16.57 5.04 20.26
CA GLN A 362 -16.39 6.47 20.53
C GLN A 362 -17.02 6.87 21.86
N THR A 363 -16.78 6.10 22.92
CA THR A 363 -17.43 6.38 24.21
C THR A 363 -16.54 5.90 25.34
N THR A 364 -15.37 6.54 25.48
CA THR A 364 -14.75 6.96 26.76
C THR A 364 -13.33 7.47 26.50
N ARG A 365 -13.18 8.79 26.30
CA ARG A 365 -12.07 9.64 26.83
C ARG A 365 -12.08 11.12 26.33
N PRO A 366 -13.20 11.80 26.08
CA PRO A 366 -13.14 13.25 25.78
C PRO A 366 -12.64 14.08 26.98
N LEU A 367 -12.73 13.55 28.21
CA LEU A 367 -12.29 14.24 29.43
C LEU A 367 -10.76 14.27 29.63
N ARG A 368 -9.99 13.38 28.99
CA ARG A 368 -8.53 13.34 29.17
C ARG A 368 -7.79 14.39 28.33
N GLN A 369 -8.37 14.84 27.22
CA GLN A 369 -7.76 15.78 26.28
C GLN A 369 -7.57 17.19 26.87
N ARG A 370 -8.52 17.68 27.67
CA ARG A 370 -8.44 19.03 28.28
C ARG A 370 -7.22 19.22 29.19
N PHE A 371 -6.73 18.16 29.81
CA PHE A 371 -5.55 18.21 30.67
C PHE A 371 -4.24 17.87 29.96
N VAL A 372 -4.26 17.51 28.66
CA VAL A 372 -3.04 17.15 27.93
C VAL A 372 -2.11 18.34 27.81
N PHE A 373 -2.63 19.52 27.48
CA PHE A 373 -1.81 20.74 27.33
C PHE A 373 -1.17 21.16 28.67
N LEU A 374 -1.94 21.21 29.76
CA LEU A 374 -1.43 21.54 31.09
C LEU A 374 -0.41 20.51 31.59
N ARG A 375 -0.64 19.23 31.31
CA ARG A 375 0.31 18.16 31.63
C ARG A 375 1.60 18.31 30.83
N LEU A 376 1.52 18.70 29.57
CA LEU A 376 2.66 18.93 28.70
C LEU A 376 3.53 20.10 29.21
N LEU A 377 2.89 21.20 29.61
CA LEU A 377 3.57 22.33 30.26
C LEU A 377 4.19 21.93 31.59
N SER A 378 3.49 21.12 32.38
CA SER A 378 4.04 20.57 33.64
C SER A 378 5.27 19.70 33.41
N MET A 379 5.33 18.94 32.32
CA MET A 379 6.53 18.18 31.93
C MET A 379 7.73 19.08 31.58
N ASN A 380 7.48 20.35 31.23
CA ASN A 380 8.50 21.35 30.96
C ASN A 380 8.93 22.14 32.22
N SER A 381 8.44 21.78 33.41
CA SER A 381 8.79 22.42 34.68
C SER A 381 10.29 22.53 35.00
N PRO A 382 11.20 21.64 34.57
CA PRO A 382 12.63 21.82 34.82
C PRO A 382 13.21 23.09 34.18
N GLU A 383 12.63 23.54 33.06
CA GLU A 383 13.10 24.69 32.27
C GLU A 383 12.24 25.95 32.53
N TRP A 384 11.55 26.02 33.67
CA TRP A 384 10.62 27.11 34.00
C TRP A 384 11.27 28.50 33.95
N ILE A 385 12.56 28.61 34.27
CA ILE A 385 13.32 29.86 34.21
C ILE A 385 13.40 30.36 32.76
N THR A 386 13.73 29.48 31.83
CA THR A 386 13.84 29.79 30.39
C THR A 386 12.48 30.21 29.83
N ILE A 387 11.41 29.52 30.22
CA ILE A 387 10.04 29.88 29.84
C ILE A 387 9.65 31.24 30.41
N LEU A 388 9.97 31.50 31.68
CA LEU A 388 9.68 32.78 32.34
C LEU A 388 10.39 33.94 31.64
N ILE A 389 11.67 33.78 31.32
CA ILE A 389 12.43 34.77 30.53
C ILE A 389 11.74 35.00 29.19
N GLY A 390 11.36 33.94 28.47
CA GLY A 390 10.62 34.02 27.22
C GLY A 390 9.31 34.79 27.34
N CYS A 391 8.50 34.52 28.37
CA CYS A 391 7.24 35.21 28.64
C CYS A 391 7.45 36.70 28.96
N ILE A 392 8.47 37.05 29.75
CA ILE A 392 8.81 38.46 30.02
C ILE A 392 9.17 39.17 28.71
N MET A 393 9.99 38.54 27.87
CA MET A 393 10.35 39.09 26.56
C MET A 393 9.12 39.25 25.63
N CYS A 394 8.19 38.28 25.61
CA CYS A 394 6.91 38.39 24.88
C CYS A 394 6.11 39.61 25.31
N VAL A 395 5.98 39.82 26.63
CA VAL A 395 5.23 40.96 27.19
C VAL A 395 5.89 42.28 26.82
N LEU A 396 7.22 42.39 26.99
CA LEU A 396 7.98 43.58 26.62
C LEU A 396 7.88 43.88 25.12
N ASN A 397 7.94 42.84 24.27
CA ASN A 397 7.78 42.98 22.82
C ASN A 397 6.35 43.42 22.45
N GLY A 398 5.31 42.88 23.10
CA GLY A 398 3.93 43.32 22.94
C GLY A 398 3.72 44.79 23.31
N VAL A 399 4.30 45.24 24.43
CA VAL A 399 4.29 46.66 24.83
C VAL A 399 5.04 47.54 23.82
N ALA A 400 6.23 47.11 23.37
CA ALA A 400 7.02 47.83 22.39
C ALA A 400 6.26 48.01 21.06
N GLN A 401 5.49 47.02 20.63
CA GLN A 401 4.61 47.13 19.46
C GLN A 401 3.45 48.10 19.68
N THR A 402 2.87 48.20 20.88
CA THR A 402 1.87 49.23 21.19
C THR A 402 2.48 50.65 21.18
N LEU A 403 3.71 50.81 21.66
CA LEU A 403 4.43 52.10 21.64
C LEU A 403 4.67 52.63 20.22
N PHE A 404 4.73 51.75 19.21
CA PHE A 404 4.81 52.16 17.82
C PHE A 404 3.62 53.04 17.42
N ALA A 405 2.39 52.67 17.81
CA ALA A 405 1.19 53.45 17.52
C ALA A 405 1.23 54.82 18.22
N PHE A 406 1.73 54.88 19.45
CA PHE A 406 1.92 56.12 20.18
C PHE A 406 2.90 57.08 19.49
N LEU A 407 4.07 56.58 19.08
CA LEU A 407 5.07 57.37 18.36
C LEU A 407 4.51 57.89 17.04
N LEU A 408 3.70 57.08 16.35
CA LEU A 408 3.03 57.49 15.12
C LEU A 408 2.03 58.63 15.37
N THR A 409 1.23 58.55 16.44
CA THR A 409 0.32 59.64 16.84
C THR A 409 1.08 60.92 17.14
N LYS A 410 2.20 60.86 17.89
CA LYS A 410 3.03 62.03 18.18
C LYS A 410 3.68 62.63 16.94
N MET A 411 4.07 61.79 15.98
CA MET A 411 4.55 62.26 14.68
C MET A 411 3.44 63.04 13.95
N VAL A 412 2.23 62.50 13.86
CA VAL A 412 1.09 63.17 13.19
C VAL A 412 0.70 64.48 13.90
N GLU A 413 0.71 64.50 15.23
CA GLU A 413 0.43 65.68 16.06
C GLU A 413 1.42 66.83 15.78
N ALA A 414 2.72 66.52 15.67
CA ALA A 414 3.76 67.50 15.37
C ALA A 414 3.58 68.18 14.00
N PHE A 415 2.95 67.51 13.03
CA PHE A 415 2.63 68.11 11.74
C PHE A 415 1.35 68.96 11.75
N LYS A 416 0.44 68.72 12.70
CA LYS A 416 -0.83 69.48 12.81
C LYS A 416 -0.69 70.77 13.63
N TYR A 417 0.14 70.78 14.68
CA TYR A 417 0.11 71.86 15.68
C TYR A 417 1.42 72.64 15.87
N CYS A 418 2.56 72.21 15.29
CA CYS A 418 3.86 72.90 15.50
C CYS A 418 4.23 73.88 14.37
N SER A 419 4.97 74.93 14.74
CA SER A 419 5.59 75.88 13.82
C SER A 419 6.69 75.24 12.94
N THR A 420 7.05 75.84 11.80
CA THR A 420 7.94 75.23 10.78
C THR A 420 9.32 74.79 11.32
N SER A 421 9.92 75.56 12.23
CA SER A 421 11.21 75.27 12.85
C SER A 421 11.12 74.21 13.95
N GLU A 422 10.06 74.20 14.75
CA GLU A 422 9.81 73.22 15.82
C GLU A 422 9.41 71.86 15.26
N ARG A 423 8.64 71.84 14.16
CA ARG A 423 8.21 70.63 13.46
C ARG A 423 9.39 69.74 13.05
N ARG A 424 10.48 70.33 12.52
CA ARG A 424 11.68 69.58 12.12
C ARG A 424 12.34 68.89 13.32
N ARG A 425 12.40 69.56 14.47
CA ARG A 425 12.98 69.00 15.70
C ARG A 425 12.14 67.85 16.23
N HIS A 426 10.82 68.01 16.32
CA HIS A 426 9.91 66.95 16.77
C HIS A 426 9.94 65.72 15.86
N VAL A 427 9.93 65.91 14.54
CA VAL A 427 9.99 64.80 13.57
C VAL A 427 11.31 64.04 13.67
N LEU A 428 12.46 64.72 13.74
CA LEU A 428 13.77 64.05 13.88
C LEU A 428 13.88 63.25 15.18
N ILE A 429 13.39 63.81 16.30
CA ILE A 429 13.36 63.11 17.59
C ILE A 429 12.46 61.88 17.52
N SER A 430 11.26 62.00 16.94
CA SER A 430 10.34 60.86 16.76
C SER A 430 10.94 59.78 15.85
N SER A 431 11.62 60.14 14.75
CA SER A 431 12.30 59.18 13.87
C SER A 431 13.43 58.43 14.59
N LEU A 432 14.19 59.10 15.46
CA LEU A 432 15.22 58.45 16.28
C LEU A 432 14.61 57.48 17.30
N PHE A 433 13.48 57.84 17.92
CA PHE A 433 12.74 56.91 18.78
C PHE A 433 12.21 55.68 18.02
N PHE A 434 11.75 55.82 16.77
CA PHE A 434 11.37 54.67 15.95
C PHE A 434 12.54 53.71 15.68
N LEU A 435 13.75 54.25 15.42
CA LEU A 435 14.94 53.42 15.20
C LEU A 435 15.34 52.69 16.49
N LEU A 436 15.34 53.38 17.63
CA LEU A 436 15.62 52.77 18.93
C LEU A 436 14.59 51.70 19.30
N LEU A 437 13.30 51.96 19.03
CA LEU A 437 12.23 50.99 19.24
C LEU A 437 12.42 49.75 18.36
N GLY A 438 12.79 49.93 17.08
CA GLY A 438 13.09 48.83 16.17
C GLY A 438 14.25 47.96 16.64
N ALA A 439 15.35 48.59 17.08
CA ALA A 439 16.49 47.88 17.66
C ALA A 439 16.10 47.12 18.94
N LEU A 440 15.31 47.76 19.82
CA LEU A 440 14.79 47.12 21.04
C LEU A 440 13.92 45.91 20.71
N VAL A 441 12.96 46.04 19.79
CA VAL A 441 12.09 44.93 19.35
C VAL A 441 12.92 43.78 18.79
N TRP A 442 13.94 44.07 17.99
CA TRP A 442 14.84 43.04 17.45
C TRP A 442 15.57 42.27 18.55
N VAL A 443 16.15 42.97 19.53
CA VAL A 443 16.83 42.34 20.67
C VAL A 443 15.85 41.50 21.51
N LEU A 444 14.68 42.05 21.83
CA LEU A 444 13.64 41.33 22.59
C LEU A 444 13.20 40.06 21.86
N ARG A 445 12.95 40.14 20.55
CA ARG A 445 12.57 38.99 19.72
C ARG A 445 13.66 37.93 19.63
N PHE A 446 14.92 38.34 19.53
CA PHE A 446 16.06 37.41 19.49
C PHE A 446 16.10 36.54 20.75
N PHE A 447 16.05 37.17 21.93
CA PHE A 447 16.05 36.44 23.20
C PHE A 447 14.76 35.65 23.44
N GLN A 448 13.59 36.18 23.04
CA GLN A 448 12.32 35.45 23.05
C GLN A 448 12.41 34.14 22.26
N TYR A 449 12.92 34.20 21.02
CA TYR A 449 12.98 33.03 20.14
C TYR A 449 13.95 31.97 20.67
N ILE A 450 15.12 32.37 21.15
CA ILE A 450 16.10 31.45 21.74
C ILE A 450 15.52 30.77 22.98
N ALA A 451 14.89 31.53 23.89
CA ALA A 451 14.30 30.98 25.10
C ALA A 451 13.26 29.89 24.78
N PHE A 452 12.32 30.17 23.88
CA PHE A 452 11.29 29.19 23.49
C PHE A 452 11.84 28.04 22.65
N ALA A 453 12.89 28.25 21.84
CA ALA A 453 13.55 27.17 21.10
C ALA A 453 14.26 26.18 22.03
N ILE A 454 14.99 26.69 23.03
CA ILE A 454 15.63 25.85 24.05
C ILE A 454 14.57 25.08 24.85
N ALA A 455 13.54 25.77 25.36
CA ALA A 455 12.47 25.14 26.13
C ALA A 455 11.73 24.06 25.32
N GLY A 456 11.45 24.31 24.03
CA GLY A 456 10.84 23.32 23.14
C GLY A 456 11.73 22.09 22.93
N SER A 457 13.01 22.30 22.61
CA SER A 457 13.94 21.18 22.35
C SER A 457 14.16 20.28 23.58
N LYS A 458 14.26 20.88 24.77
CA LYS A 458 14.38 20.15 26.05
C LYS A 458 13.13 19.35 26.37
N LEU A 459 11.94 19.89 26.08
CA LEU A 459 10.69 19.16 26.24
C LEU A 459 10.64 17.94 25.30
N THR A 460 11.01 18.09 24.03
CA THR A 460 11.08 16.97 23.08
C THR A 460 12.03 15.88 23.55
N GLN A 461 13.21 16.26 24.05
CA GLN A 461 14.18 15.31 24.62
C GLN A 461 13.58 14.56 25.83
N CYS A 462 12.93 15.27 26.74
CA CYS A 462 12.28 14.71 27.93
C CYS A 462 11.16 13.73 27.55
N ILE A 463 10.31 14.09 26.59
CA ILE A 463 9.23 13.26 26.09
C ILE A 463 9.78 12.01 25.43
N ARG A 464 10.77 12.13 24.53
CA ARG A 464 11.39 10.98 23.86
C ARG A 464 12.03 10.02 24.86
N SER A 465 12.81 10.54 25.81
CA SER A 465 13.47 9.71 26.82
C SER A 465 12.47 8.97 27.70
N LYS A 466 11.43 9.66 28.21
CA LYS A 466 10.38 9.04 29.02
C LYS A 466 9.53 8.05 28.23
N ALA A 467 9.13 8.40 27.01
CA ALA A 467 8.36 7.52 26.15
C ALA A 467 9.15 6.25 25.83
N PHE A 468 10.42 6.37 25.46
CA PHE A 468 11.28 5.22 25.19
C PHE A 468 11.50 4.35 26.44
N ALA A 469 11.77 4.96 27.60
CA ALA A 469 11.89 4.22 28.85
C ALA A 469 10.60 3.48 29.24
N CYS A 470 9.43 4.08 28.98
CA CYS A 470 8.13 3.43 29.20
C CYS A 470 7.85 2.32 28.20
N LEU A 471 8.26 2.47 26.93
CA LEU A 471 8.13 1.46 25.89
C LEU A 471 8.94 0.20 26.25
N LEU A 472 10.20 0.36 26.70
CA LEU A 472 11.05 -0.76 27.12
C LEU A 472 10.55 -1.52 28.35
N ARG A 473 9.61 -0.93 29.11
CA ARG A 473 8.98 -1.57 30.29
C ARG A 473 7.66 -2.26 29.96
N GLN A 474 7.18 -2.17 28.71
CA GLN A 474 5.96 -2.86 28.31
C GLN A 474 6.21 -4.36 28.20
N GLU A 475 5.16 -5.14 28.44
CA GLU A 475 5.15 -6.58 28.19
C GLU A 475 5.17 -6.89 26.70
N VAL A 476 5.55 -8.12 26.34
CA VAL A 476 5.61 -8.55 24.92
C VAL A 476 4.25 -8.42 24.23
N ALA A 477 3.15 -8.72 24.94
CA ALA A 477 1.78 -8.58 24.43
C ALA A 477 1.41 -7.15 23.98
N PHE A 478 2.08 -6.11 24.51
CA PHE A 478 1.92 -4.74 24.03
C PHE A 478 2.41 -4.58 22.58
N PHE A 479 3.52 -5.25 22.23
CA PHE A 479 4.14 -5.20 20.91
C PHE A 479 3.46 -6.11 19.89
N ASP A 480 2.69 -7.09 20.35
CA ASP A 480 1.88 -7.98 19.49
C ASP A 480 0.67 -7.25 18.88
N GLN A 481 0.30 -6.08 19.42
CA GLN A 481 -0.78 -5.25 18.87
C GLN A 481 -0.33 -4.57 17.57
N PRO A 482 -1.14 -4.61 16.48
CA PRO A 482 -0.77 -4.02 15.19
C PRO A 482 -0.54 -2.50 15.28
N GLU A 483 -1.24 -1.82 16.19
CA GLU A 483 -1.08 -0.39 16.49
C GLU A 483 0.31 -0.04 17.05
N ASN A 484 1.00 -1.00 17.64
CA ASN A 484 2.31 -0.88 18.27
C ASN A 484 3.39 -1.61 17.46
N SER A 485 3.19 -1.76 16.16
CA SER A 485 4.24 -2.20 15.25
C SER A 485 5.49 -1.32 15.39
N SER A 486 6.67 -1.89 15.13
CA SER A 486 7.95 -1.20 15.25
C SER A 486 7.98 0.12 14.44
N GLY A 487 7.39 0.11 13.24
CA GLY A 487 7.24 1.30 12.40
C GLY A 487 6.33 2.36 13.01
N ALA A 488 5.18 1.97 13.59
CA ALA A 488 4.27 2.89 14.26
C ALA A 488 4.90 3.51 15.51
N ILE A 489 5.61 2.72 16.32
CA ILE A 489 6.34 3.20 17.50
C ILE A 489 7.45 4.18 17.11
N CYS A 490 8.24 3.85 16.07
CA CYS A 490 9.29 4.74 15.57
C CYS A 490 8.72 6.08 15.10
N THR A 491 7.59 6.05 14.39
CA THR A 491 6.89 7.25 13.94
C THR A 491 6.40 8.09 15.11
N ARG A 492 5.78 7.48 16.13
CA ARG A 492 5.35 8.18 17.36
C ARG A 492 6.52 8.80 18.12
N LEU A 493 7.64 8.09 18.25
CA LEU A 493 8.82 8.57 18.98
C LEU A 493 9.57 9.67 18.22
N SER A 494 9.54 9.63 16.88
CA SER A 494 10.18 10.62 16.03
C SER A 494 9.26 11.80 15.74
N SER A 495 8.23 11.60 14.89
CA SER A 495 7.38 12.65 14.34
C SER A 495 6.45 13.26 15.40
N ASP A 496 5.69 12.45 16.12
CA ASP A 496 4.69 12.98 17.08
C ASP A 496 5.37 13.71 18.24
N ALA A 497 6.49 13.17 18.74
CA ALA A 497 7.29 13.84 19.77
C ALA A 497 7.89 15.17 19.28
N SER A 498 8.22 15.28 17.99
CA SER A 498 8.68 16.54 17.38
C SER A 498 7.52 17.52 17.17
N ALA A 499 6.32 17.07 16.80
CA ALA A 499 5.15 17.95 16.67
C ALA A 499 4.78 18.65 17.99
N VAL A 500 5.05 18.00 19.12
CA VAL A 500 4.89 18.60 20.45
C VAL A 500 5.83 19.79 20.68
N GLN A 501 7.05 19.76 20.09
CA GLN A 501 8.03 20.85 20.20
C GLN A 501 7.44 22.19 19.75
N ASP A 502 6.74 22.15 18.62
CA ASP A 502 6.13 23.32 17.99
C ASP A 502 5.03 23.93 18.87
N MET A 503 4.24 23.09 19.55
CA MET A 503 3.14 23.57 20.40
C MET A 503 3.63 24.27 21.67
N ALA A 504 4.64 23.72 22.34
CA ALA A 504 5.14 24.25 23.63
C ALA A 504 6.32 25.22 23.49
N GLY A 505 6.90 25.33 22.29
CA GLY A 505 8.00 26.23 21.97
C GLY A 505 7.50 27.54 21.36
N THR A 506 7.88 27.79 20.11
CA THR A 506 7.74 29.09 19.43
C THR A 506 6.27 29.54 19.26
N ARG A 507 5.33 28.61 19.01
CA ARG A 507 3.90 28.96 18.86
C ARG A 507 3.29 29.51 20.14
N LEU A 508 3.66 28.96 21.29
CA LEU A 508 3.21 29.47 22.59
C LEU A 508 3.68 30.92 22.80
N GLY A 509 4.94 31.21 22.45
CA GLY A 509 5.48 32.56 22.49
C GLY A 509 4.69 33.55 21.61
N VAL A 510 4.28 33.14 20.40
CA VAL A 510 3.45 33.96 19.50
C VAL A 510 2.06 34.21 20.10
N ILE A 511 1.44 33.22 20.75
CA ILE A 511 0.16 33.38 21.43
C ILE A 511 0.28 34.36 22.60
N CYS A 512 1.31 34.21 23.44
CA CYS A 512 1.58 35.13 24.55
C CYS A 512 1.82 36.56 24.07
N GLU A 513 2.60 36.74 22.99
CA GLU A 513 2.83 38.05 22.36
C GLU A 513 1.53 38.66 21.84
N ALA A 514 0.68 37.88 21.15
CA ALA A 514 -0.59 38.36 20.63
C ALA A 514 -1.56 38.80 21.74
N LEU A 515 -1.60 38.05 22.86
CA LEU A 515 -2.41 38.40 24.03
C LEU A 515 -1.91 39.66 24.73
N ALA A 516 -0.58 39.78 24.91
CA ALA A 516 0.03 40.97 25.48
C ALA A 516 -0.24 42.20 24.60
N LEU A 517 0.00 42.09 23.30
CA LEU A 517 -0.27 43.16 22.33
C LEU A 517 -1.75 43.60 22.39
N SER A 518 -2.68 42.66 22.38
CA SER A 518 -4.12 42.97 22.46
C SER A 518 -4.47 43.68 23.77
N PHE A 519 -3.97 43.20 24.90
CA PHE A 519 -4.23 43.79 26.21
C PHE A 519 -3.69 45.22 26.33
N PHE A 520 -2.40 45.41 26.03
CA PHE A 520 -1.79 46.73 26.11
C PHE A 520 -2.31 47.68 25.04
N GLY A 521 -2.64 47.18 23.85
CA GLY A 521 -3.27 47.96 22.78
C GLY A 521 -4.61 48.53 23.22
N ILE A 522 -5.49 47.71 23.82
CA ILE A 522 -6.78 48.17 24.35
C ILE A 522 -6.58 49.15 25.50
N LEU A 523 -5.71 48.82 26.47
CA LEU A 523 -5.44 49.69 27.61
C LEU A 523 -4.98 51.08 27.16
N PHE A 524 -4.03 51.12 26.22
CA PHE A 524 -3.48 52.36 25.70
C PHE A 524 -4.49 53.13 24.85
N GLY A 525 -5.34 52.43 24.10
CA GLY A 525 -6.45 53.01 23.36
C GLY A 525 -7.56 53.60 24.24
N CYS A 526 -7.73 53.13 25.48
CA CYS A 526 -8.64 53.73 26.45
C CYS A 526 -8.04 54.94 27.19
N LEU A 527 -6.71 55.05 27.24
CA LEU A 527 -5.99 56.13 27.94
C LEU A 527 -5.77 57.38 27.09
N ILE A 528 -5.89 57.25 25.76
CA ILE A 528 -5.83 58.32 24.76
C ILE A 528 -7.24 58.68 24.34
#